data_AF-A0A962TIZ7-F1
#
_entry.id   AF-A0A962TIZ7-F1
#
_cell.length_a   1.000
_cell.length_b   1.000
_cell.length_c   1.000
_cell.angle_alpha   90.00
_cell.angle_beta   90.00
_cell.angle_gamma   90.00
#
_symmetry.space_group_name_H-M   'P 1'
#
loop_
_entity.id
_entity.type
_entity.pdbx_description
1 polymer ?
#
loop_
_entity_poly.entity_id
_entity_poly.type
_entity_poly.pdbx_seq_one_letter_code
_entity_poly.pdbx_strand_id
1 'polypeptide(L)'
;MNGNTVPLAECPARLGWTLADETTYADPPWLTVRLVPSFPECHPAIHETGIVFDLLDLFHSAQRPGGYFLLNCTCGYPPDAGIEEMVLVSHPDADTIIWELDVHGLGPTLEDYWAWHSGFLRLIFQRKEYEADLRAMLRDVRSAGSKALPVEALDPGGWDAYEQATVLRDEELCLRDPLLPAGTVLEFGLFGPNLLVIDGKPDLGWPVRLFTRWSALTAFKRWIGYVFRGYAIRYTLGEETNVDLSWFAEPERRNDFFLLRESERAACDAAGEALVQTLRACFAEGETAPGVTVRYQVCRSPAVLSEVTISKTLS
;
A
#
# COMPACT_ATOMS: atom_id res chain seq x y z
N MET A 1 13.82 -6.03 -13.28
CA MET A 1 12.65 -6.92 -13.39
C MET A 1 11.76 -6.37 -14.50
N ASN A 2 11.49 -7.14 -15.56
CA ASN A 2 10.43 -6.80 -16.51
C ASN A 2 9.12 -7.00 -15.74
N GLY A 3 8.57 -5.92 -15.19
CA GLY A 3 7.38 -6.02 -14.36
C GLY A 3 6.23 -6.55 -15.19
N ASN A 4 5.85 -7.80 -14.94
CA ASN A 4 4.74 -8.42 -15.61
C ASN A 4 3.47 -7.65 -15.22
N THR A 5 2.80 -7.06 -16.19
CA THR A 5 1.53 -6.34 -15.99
C THR A 5 0.33 -7.28 -16.08
N VAL A 6 0.56 -8.55 -16.41
CA VAL A 6 -0.46 -9.59 -16.44
C VAL A 6 -0.50 -10.26 -15.06
N PRO A 7 -1.70 -10.40 -14.45
CA PRO A 7 -1.82 -11.10 -13.18
C PRO A 7 -1.43 -12.58 -13.32
N LEU A 8 -0.95 -13.15 -12.22
CA LEU A 8 -0.67 -14.59 -12.13
C LEU A 8 -1.96 -15.42 -12.17
N ALA A 9 -3.03 -14.88 -11.58
CA ALA A 9 -4.39 -15.41 -11.65
C ALA A 9 -5.42 -14.28 -11.50
N GLU A 10 -6.59 -14.47 -12.12
CA GLU A 10 -7.77 -13.62 -11.94
C GLU A 10 -8.92 -14.45 -11.38
N CYS A 11 -9.45 -14.02 -10.24
CA CYS A 11 -10.47 -14.78 -9.51
C CYS A 11 -11.69 -13.90 -9.24
N PRO A 12 -12.91 -14.32 -9.64
CA PRO A 12 -14.14 -13.76 -9.07
C PRO A 12 -14.13 -13.95 -7.56
N ALA A 13 -14.48 -12.90 -6.82
CA ALA A 13 -14.31 -12.89 -5.37
C ALA A 13 -15.55 -12.36 -4.63
N ARG A 14 -15.64 -12.78 -3.36
CA ARG A 14 -16.57 -12.32 -2.33
C ARG A 14 -15.79 -12.06 -1.06
N LEU A 15 -16.28 -11.13 -0.24
CA LEU A 15 -15.72 -10.95 1.08
C LEU A 15 -16.33 -12.03 1.99
N GLY A 16 -15.51 -12.97 2.46
CA GLY A 16 -15.86 -13.89 3.52
C GLY A 16 -15.11 -13.55 4.80
N TRP A 17 -15.71 -13.79 5.96
CA TRP A 17 -15.06 -13.59 7.25
C TRP A 17 -15.59 -14.56 8.30
N THR A 18 -14.79 -14.76 9.34
CA THR A 18 -15.24 -15.31 10.63
C THR A 18 -15.07 -14.24 11.69
N LEU A 19 -16.13 -13.97 12.45
CA LEU A 19 -16.05 -13.11 13.63
C LEU A 19 -15.43 -13.93 14.77
N ALA A 20 -14.23 -13.52 15.20
CA ALA A 20 -13.58 -14.06 16.38
C ALA A 20 -13.59 -13.01 17.50
N ASP A 21 -13.58 -13.47 18.74
CA ASP A 21 -13.60 -12.61 19.92
C ASP A 21 -12.60 -13.07 20.98
N GLU A 22 -12.12 -12.12 21.77
CA GLU A 22 -11.26 -12.35 22.91
C GLU A 22 -11.80 -11.57 24.12
N THR A 23 -12.06 -12.28 25.21
CA THR A 23 -12.50 -11.67 26.47
C THR A 23 -11.31 -11.17 27.27
N THR A 24 -11.30 -9.88 27.59
CA THR A 24 -10.38 -9.31 28.57
C THR A 24 -11.02 -9.31 29.95
N TYR A 25 -10.44 -10.07 30.88
CA TYR A 25 -10.91 -10.18 32.27
C TYR A 25 -10.40 -9.04 33.15
N ALA A 26 -10.87 -7.84 32.87
CA ALA A 26 -10.71 -6.66 33.72
C ALA A 26 -11.98 -6.41 34.56
N ASP A 27 -12.03 -5.29 35.29
CA ASP A 27 -13.19 -4.88 36.09
C ASP A 27 -13.69 -3.50 35.63
N PRO A 28 -14.74 -3.43 34.77
CA PRO A 28 -15.52 -4.54 34.21
C PRO A 28 -14.80 -5.29 33.07
N PRO A 29 -15.20 -6.54 32.73
CA PRO A 29 -14.66 -7.26 31.58
C PRO A 29 -15.24 -6.75 30.26
N TRP A 30 -14.49 -6.90 29.17
CA TRP A 30 -14.91 -6.50 27.81
C TRP A 30 -14.44 -7.49 26.74
N LEU A 31 -15.03 -7.38 25.54
CA LEU A 31 -14.61 -8.10 24.33
C LEU A 31 -13.74 -7.22 23.43
N THR A 32 -12.74 -7.86 22.84
CA THR A 32 -12.10 -7.44 21.60
C THR A 32 -12.62 -8.34 20.49
N VAL A 33 -13.12 -7.77 19.39
CA VAL A 33 -13.59 -8.54 18.24
C VAL A 33 -12.65 -8.40 17.05
N ARG A 34 -12.63 -9.42 16.21
CA ARG A 34 -11.72 -9.57 15.07
C ARG A 34 -12.46 -10.14 13.88
N LEU A 35 -12.14 -9.68 12.67
CA LEU A 35 -12.70 -10.21 11.43
C LEU A 35 -11.62 -11.02 10.71
N VAL A 36 -11.60 -12.34 10.90
CA VAL A 36 -10.63 -13.22 10.25
C VAL A 36 -11.03 -13.38 8.77
N PRO A 37 -10.17 -13.03 7.81
CA PRO A 37 -10.54 -12.96 6.40
C PRO A 37 -10.68 -14.32 5.74
N SER A 38 -11.54 -14.41 4.73
CA SER A 38 -11.69 -15.54 3.83
C SER A 38 -12.01 -15.03 2.43
N PHE A 39 -11.18 -15.36 1.46
CA PHE A 39 -11.34 -14.98 0.04
C PHE A 39 -10.61 -16.01 -0.83
N PRO A 40 -10.79 -16.01 -2.17
CA PRO A 40 -10.07 -16.93 -3.05
C PRO A 40 -8.55 -16.80 -2.90
N GLU A 41 -7.83 -17.92 -2.86
CA GLU A 41 -6.36 -17.96 -2.64
C GLU A 41 -5.91 -17.49 -1.25
N CYS A 42 -6.83 -17.30 -0.30
CA CYS A 42 -6.52 -16.98 1.09
C CYS A 42 -5.86 -18.17 1.79
N HIS A 43 -4.86 -17.91 2.64
CA HIS A 43 -4.17 -18.97 3.36
C HIS A 43 -5.14 -19.81 4.22
N PRO A 44 -5.15 -21.16 4.11
CA PRO A 44 -6.15 -21.99 4.79
C PRO A 44 -6.06 -21.95 6.32
N ALA A 45 -4.89 -21.65 6.87
CA ALA A 45 -4.67 -21.47 8.30
C ALA A 45 -4.59 -20.00 8.74
N ILE A 46 -5.18 -19.06 7.98
CA ILE A 46 -5.10 -17.62 8.31
C ILE A 46 -5.64 -17.26 9.70
N HIS A 47 -6.53 -18.09 10.26
CA HIS A 47 -7.04 -17.93 11.62
C HIS A 47 -5.96 -18.11 12.72
N GLU A 48 -4.82 -18.72 12.39
CA GLU A 48 -3.70 -18.96 13.31
C GLU A 48 -2.61 -17.88 13.21
N THR A 49 -2.69 -16.97 12.23
CA THR A 49 -1.58 -16.04 11.90
C THR A 49 -1.70 -14.67 12.57
N GLY A 50 -2.82 -14.37 13.23
CA GLY A 50 -3.10 -13.03 13.75
C GLY A 50 -3.38 -12.00 12.64
N ILE A 51 -3.69 -12.46 11.43
CA ILE A 51 -4.08 -11.59 10.31
C ILE A 51 -5.60 -11.41 10.31
N VAL A 52 -6.03 -10.17 10.25
CA VAL A 52 -7.44 -9.74 10.30
C VAL A 52 -7.73 -8.75 9.18
N PHE A 53 -9.01 -8.60 8.84
CA PHE A 53 -9.45 -7.48 8.03
C PHE A 53 -9.41 -6.17 8.84
N ASP A 54 -8.87 -5.11 8.23
CA ASP A 54 -9.08 -3.74 8.69
C ASP A 54 -10.43 -3.24 8.18
N LEU A 55 -11.44 -3.24 9.06
CA LEU A 55 -12.81 -2.89 8.69
C LEU A 55 -12.95 -1.44 8.21
N LEU A 56 -12.18 -0.52 8.79
CA LEU A 56 -12.25 0.89 8.42
C LEU A 56 -11.63 1.11 7.04
N ASP A 57 -10.45 0.53 6.79
CA ASP A 57 -9.81 0.57 5.47
C ASP A 57 -10.65 -0.16 4.41
N LEU A 58 -11.28 -1.30 4.74
CA LEU A 58 -12.24 -1.98 3.87
C LEU A 58 -13.41 -1.07 3.49
N PHE A 59 -14.00 -0.39 4.47
CA PHE A 59 -15.10 0.53 4.24
C PHE A 59 -14.68 1.69 3.32
N HIS A 60 -13.55 2.33 3.62
CA HIS A 60 -13.02 3.42 2.80
C HIS A 60 -12.66 2.97 1.38
N SER A 61 -12.13 1.75 1.22
CA SER A 61 -11.78 1.20 -0.10
C SER A 61 -12.99 0.91 -0.99
N ALA A 62 -14.18 0.72 -0.40
CA ALA A 62 -15.44 0.59 -1.13
C ALA A 62 -15.82 1.92 -1.80
N GLN A 63 -15.55 3.03 -1.10
CA GLN A 63 -15.90 4.40 -1.49
C GLN A 63 -14.87 5.01 -2.44
N ARG A 64 -13.59 4.77 -2.17
CA ARG A 64 -12.47 5.42 -2.85
C ARG A 64 -11.44 4.38 -3.32
N PRO A 65 -10.94 4.46 -4.56
CA PRO A 65 -9.83 3.61 -5.02
C PRO A 65 -8.50 4.12 -4.42
N GLY A 66 -7.49 3.26 -4.32
CA GLY A 66 -6.19 3.60 -3.72
C GLY A 66 -5.44 2.38 -3.17
N GLY A 67 -4.33 2.61 -2.47
CA GLY A 67 -3.61 1.58 -1.74
C GLY A 67 -4.05 1.55 -0.27
N TYR A 68 -4.41 0.37 0.23
CA TYR A 68 -4.98 0.17 1.58
C TYR A 68 -4.33 -1.02 2.30
N PHE A 69 -4.26 -0.96 3.64
CA PHE A 69 -3.89 -2.12 4.46
C PHE A 69 -5.15 -2.89 4.87
N LEU A 70 -5.88 -3.39 3.87
CA LEU A 70 -7.13 -4.16 4.09
C LEU A 70 -6.90 -5.41 4.93
N LEU A 71 -5.71 -6.01 4.80
CA LEU A 71 -5.23 -7.14 5.59
C LEU A 71 -4.17 -6.59 6.55
N ASN A 72 -4.36 -6.84 7.84
CA ASN A 72 -3.54 -6.22 8.89
C ASN A 72 -3.23 -7.25 10.00
N CYS A 73 -2.22 -6.96 10.80
CA CYS A 73 -1.97 -7.70 12.04
C CYS A 73 -2.96 -7.25 13.12
N THR A 74 -3.34 -8.12 14.05
CA THR A 74 -4.19 -7.74 15.20
C THR A 74 -3.63 -6.57 16.01
N CYS A 75 -2.31 -6.39 16.04
CA CYS A 75 -1.67 -5.24 16.72
C CYS A 75 -1.81 -3.90 15.97
N GLY A 76 -2.34 -3.92 14.74
CA GLY A 76 -2.45 -2.75 13.86
C GLY A 76 -1.18 -2.37 13.11
N TYR A 77 -0.11 -3.18 13.21
CA TYR A 77 1.12 -2.99 12.44
C TYR A 77 1.33 -4.18 11.48
N PRO A 78 0.99 -4.03 10.17
CA PRO A 78 1.03 -5.13 9.21
C PRO A 78 2.37 -5.91 9.15
N PRO A 79 3.55 -5.25 9.22
CA PRO A 79 4.84 -5.95 9.18
C PRO A 79 5.05 -6.97 10.31
N ASP A 80 4.40 -6.82 11.47
CA ASP A 80 4.48 -7.83 12.55
C ASP A 80 3.88 -9.18 12.14
N ALA A 81 2.98 -9.18 11.15
CA ALA A 81 2.43 -10.38 10.52
C ALA A 81 3.12 -10.73 9.18
N GLY A 82 4.23 -10.06 8.84
CA GLY A 82 4.93 -10.21 7.56
C GLY A 82 4.18 -9.65 6.36
N ILE A 83 3.25 -8.72 6.58
CA ILE A 83 2.54 -7.99 5.52
C ILE A 83 3.34 -6.72 5.20
N GLU A 84 3.97 -6.70 4.04
CA GLU A 84 4.92 -5.65 3.65
C GLU A 84 4.36 -4.68 2.59
N GLU A 85 3.22 -5.03 1.98
CA GLU A 85 2.63 -4.25 0.90
C GLU A 85 1.13 -3.98 1.14
N MET A 86 0.63 -2.93 0.50
CA MET A 86 -0.79 -2.60 0.48
C MET A 86 -1.53 -3.42 -0.58
N VAL A 87 -2.83 -3.62 -0.37
CA VAL A 87 -3.75 -4.04 -1.43
C VAL A 87 -4.06 -2.84 -2.31
N LEU A 88 -3.90 -2.98 -3.63
CA LEU A 88 -4.23 -1.92 -4.59
C LEU A 88 -5.68 -2.09 -5.03
N VAL A 89 -6.52 -1.11 -4.68
CA VAL A 89 -7.96 -1.11 -4.92
C VAL A 89 -8.31 -0.13 -6.03
N SER A 90 -9.20 -0.56 -6.91
CA SER A 90 -9.63 0.20 -8.09
C SER A 90 -11.09 -0.05 -8.40
N HIS A 91 -11.74 0.96 -8.98
CA HIS A 91 -13.13 0.92 -9.41
C HIS A 91 -13.18 1.21 -10.91
N PRO A 92 -12.93 0.22 -11.79
CA PRO A 92 -12.83 0.45 -13.24
C PRO A 92 -14.14 1.00 -13.84
N ASP A 93 -15.26 0.68 -13.21
CA ASP A 93 -16.61 1.10 -13.58
C ASP A 93 -17.49 1.23 -12.32
N ALA A 94 -18.80 1.41 -12.53
CA ALA A 94 -19.76 1.58 -11.45
C ALA A 94 -20.09 0.28 -10.72
N ASP A 95 -19.88 -0.88 -11.33
CA ASP A 95 -20.37 -2.18 -10.85
C ASP A 95 -19.25 -3.11 -10.35
N THR A 96 -17.99 -2.70 -10.51
CA THR A 96 -16.83 -3.56 -10.24
C THR A 96 -15.87 -2.92 -9.24
N ILE A 97 -15.37 -3.73 -8.30
CA ILE A 97 -14.22 -3.42 -7.45
C ILE A 97 -13.15 -4.46 -7.74
N ILE A 98 -11.90 -4.02 -7.91
CA ILE A 98 -10.76 -4.91 -8.13
C ILE A 98 -9.73 -4.71 -7.03
N TRP A 99 -9.24 -5.81 -6.48
CA TRP A 99 -8.04 -5.84 -5.64
C TRP A 99 -6.88 -6.47 -6.42
N GLU A 100 -5.71 -5.84 -6.35
CA GLU A 100 -4.46 -6.42 -6.82
C GLU A 100 -3.52 -6.64 -5.64
N LEU A 101 -3.09 -7.91 -5.49
CA LEU A 101 -2.39 -8.42 -4.31
C LEU A 101 -0.95 -8.77 -4.68
N ASP A 102 0.04 -8.10 -4.10
CA ASP A 102 1.46 -8.48 -4.27
C ASP A 102 1.69 -9.85 -3.64
N VAL A 103 2.02 -10.85 -4.46
CA VAL A 103 2.22 -12.23 -3.96
C VAL A 103 3.36 -12.30 -2.95
N HIS A 104 4.41 -11.51 -3.14
CA HIS A 104 5.53 -11.50 -2.20
C HIS A 104 5.20 -10.65 -0.97
N GLY A 105 4.66 -9.45 -1.19
CA GLY A 105 4.38 -8.50 -0.10
C GLY A 105 3.23 -8.92 0.82
N LEU A 106 2.31 -9.75 0.33
CA LEU A 106 1.16 -10.27 1.07
C LEU A 106 1.28 -11.79 1.33
N GLY A 107 2.46 -12.38 1.16
CA GLY A 107 2.69 -13.83 1.20
C GLY A 107 2.01 -14.55 2.38
N PRO A 108 2.14 -14.08 3.63
CA PRO A 108 1.52 -14.72 4.80
C PRO A 108 -0.02 -14.78 4.77
N THR A 109 -0.66 -13.98 3.90
CA THR A 109 -2.12 -13.95 3.74
C THR A 109 -2.62 -14.91 2.66
N LEU A 110 -1.74 -15.42 1.82
CA LEU A 110 -2.05 -16.17 0.61
C LEU A 110 -1.68 -17.65 0.75
N GLU A 111 -2.24 -18.51 -0.08
CA GLU A 111 -1.86 -19.93 -0.12
C GLU A 111 -0.35 -20.13 -0.38
N ASP A 112 0.24 -21.12 0.29
CA ASP A 112 1.66 -21.49 0.19
C ASP A 112 2.15 -21.71 -1.24
N TYR A 113 1.25 -22.11 -2.14
CA TYR A 113 1.53 -22.25 -3.57
C TYR A 113 2.16 -20.98 -4.17
N TRP A 114 1.74 -19.80 -3.70
CA TRP A 114 2.18 -18.52 -4.22
C TRP A 114 3.58 -18.10 -3.75
N ALA A 115 4.11 -18.69 -2.68
CA ALA A 115 5.40 -18.30 -2.07
C ALA A 115 6.61 -18.33 -3.03
N TRP A 116 6.52 -19.10 -4.11
CA TRP A 116 7.60 -19.26 -5.10
C TRP A 116 7.39 -18.43 -6.38
N HIS A 117 6.34 -17.61 -6.43
CA HIS A 117 5.97 -16.81 -7.60
C HIS A 117 6.32 -15.34 -7.39
N SER A 118 6.47 -14.61 -8.49
CA SER A 118 6.65 -13.15 -8.48
C SER A 118 5.63 -12.51 -9.40
N GLY A 119 4.86 -11.56 -8.87
CA GLY A 119 3.75 -10.93 -9.57
C GLY A 119 2.63 -10.64 -8.60
N PHE A 120 1.41 -10.61 -9.12
CA PHE A 120 0.23 -10.26 -8.35
C PHE A 120 -0.97 -11.15 -8.71
N LEU A 121 -1.86 -11.31 -7.75
CA LEU A 121 -3.19 -11.87 -7.97
C LEU A 121 -4.19 -10.74 -8.18
N ARG A 122 -5.24 -11.00 -8.97
CA ARG A 122 -6.34 -10.05 -9.17
C ARG A 122 -7.65 -10.66 -8.69
N LEU A 123 -8.24 -10.06 -7.67
CA LEU A 123 -9.57 -10.42 -7.20
C LEU A 123 -10.60 -9.43 -7.76
N ILE A 124 -11.68 -9.95 -8.34
CA ILE A 124 -12.71 -9.17 -9.04
C ILE A 124 -14.03 -9.34 -8.28
N PHE A 125 -14.55 -8.25 -7.74
CA PHE A 125 -15.77 -8.23 -6.95
C PHE A 125 -16.89 -7.52 -7.71
N GLN A 126 -18.09 -8.10 -7.66
CA GLN A 126 -19.31 -7.39 -7.99
C GLN A 126 -19.59 -6.39 -6.86
N ARG A 127 -19.66 -5.09 -7.18
CA ARG A 127 -19.75 -4.03 -6.18
C ARG A 127 -20.94 -4.18 -5.25
N LYS A 128 -22.13 -4.46 -5.81
CA LYS A 128 -23.35 -4.64 -5.00
C LYS A 128 -23.19 -5.75 -3.96
N GLU A 129 -22.48 -6.80 -4.32
CA GLU A 129 -22.21 -7.93 -3.45
C GLU A 129 -21.16 -7.58 -2.39
N TYR A 130 -20.07 -6.91 -2.79
CA TYR A 130 -19.05 -6.39 -1.90
C TYR A 130 -19.63 -5.45 -0.84
N GLU A 131 -20.47 -4.49 -1.24
CA GLU A 131 -21.14 -3.58 -0.31
C GLU A 131 -22.14 -4.30 0.60
N ALA A 132 -22.86 -5.31 0.10
CA ALA A 132 -23.75 -6.12 0.93
C ALA A 132 -22.98 -6.92 1.98
N ASP A 133 -21.82 -7.46 1.61
CA ASP A 133 -20.93 -8.18 2.51
C ASP A 133 -20.38 -7.23 3.60
N LEU A 134 -19.96 -6.00 3.24
CA LEU A 134 -19.53 -5.00 4.23
C LEU A 134 -20.64 -4.59 5.21
N ARG A 135 -21.88 -4.41 4.74
CA ARG A 135 -23.03 -4.15 5.62
C ARG A 135 -23.30 -5.32 6.56
N ALA A 136 -23.08 -6.55 6.11
CA ALA A 136 -23.17 -7.72 6.98
C ALA A 136 -22.05 -7.75 8.02
N MET A 137 -20.79 -7.48 7.64
CA MET A 137 -19.68 -7.34 8.60
C MET A 137 -19.96 -6.29 9.68
N LEU A 138 -20.43 -5.10 9.29
CA LEU A 138 -20.76 -4.03 10.24
C LEU A 138 -21.86 -4.44 11.22
N ARG A 139 -22.88 -5.17 10.75
CA ARG A 139 -23.93 -5.70 11.62
C ARG A 139 -23.39 -6.74 12.60
N ASP A 140 -22.53 -7.64 12.13
CA ASP A 140 -21.91 -8.66 12.98
C ASP A 140 -21.12 -7.98 14.11
N VAL A 141 -20.25 -7.02 13.80
CA VAL A 141 -19.46 -6.26 14.79
C VAL A 141 -20.35 -5.54 15.81
N ARG A 142 -21.42 -4.87 15.35
CA ARG A 142 -22.39 -4.17 16.24
C ARG A 142 -23.17 -5.13 17.14
N SER A 143 -23.33 -6.38 16.72
CA SER A 143 -24.12 -7.40 17.43
C SER A 143 -23.29 -8.33 18.31
N ALA A 144 -21.95 -8.25 18.23
CA ALA A 144 -21.04 -9.17 18.89
C ALA A 144 -21.06 -9.08 20.44
N GLY A 145 -21.40 -7.90 20.98
CA GLY A 145 -21.42 -7.65 22.42
C GLY A 145 -22.75 -7.95 23.10
N SER A 146 -22.72 -7.92 24.44
CA SER A 146 -23.92 -7.95 25.28
C SER A 146 -23.84 -6.91 26.39
N LYS A 147 -24.95 -6.69 27.13
CA LYS A 147 -24.92 -5.79 28.30
C LYS A 147 -23.95 -6.24 29.41
N ALA A 148 -23.70 -7.54 29.52
CA ALA A 148 -22.83 -8.11 30.55
C ALA A 148 -21.36 -8.15 30.12
N LEU A 149 -21.12 -8.10 28.80
CA LEU A 149 -19.81 -8.19 28.20
C LEU A 149 -19.82 -7.31 26.93
N PRO A 150 -19.59 -5.99 27.08
CA PRO A 150 -19.59 -5.07 25.95
C PRO A 150 -18.38 -5.34 25.06
N VAL A 151 -18.51 -5.05 23.77
CA VAL A 151 -17.33 -4.88 22.90
C VAL A 151 -16.78 -3.50 23.17
N GLU A 152 -15.49 -3.43 23.47
CA GLU A 152 -14.78 -2.17 23.62
C GLU A 152 -13.69 -1.99 22.57
N ALA A 153 -13.21 -3.06 21.94
CA ALA A 153 -12.15 -3.02 20.95
C ALA A 153 -12.50 -3.77 19.66
N LEU A 154 -12.01 -3.27 18.54
CA LEU A 154 -12.02 -3.91 17.23
C LEU A 154 -10.57 -3.97 16.73
N ASP A 155 -10.07 -5.16 16.44
CA ASP A 155 -8.76 -5.28 15.79
C ASP A 155 -8.90 -5.23 14.26
N PRO A 156 -7.98 -4.54 13.57
CA PRO A 156 -6.90 -3.71 14.12
C PRO A 156 -7.42 -2.35 14.61
N GLY A 157 -6.69 -1.73 15.54
CA GLY A 157 -6.91 -0.33 15.96
C GLY A 157 -7.57 -0.14 17.33
N GLY A 158 -8.02 -1.21 17.97
CA GLY A 158 -8.44 -1.20 19.37
C GLY A 158 -9.72 -0.42 19.62
N TRP A 159 -9.74 0.39 20.69
CA TRP A 159 -10.93 1.13 21.14
C TRP A 159 -11.42 2.14 20.10
N ASP A 160 -10.50 2.96 19.58
CA ASP A 160 -10.82 4.01 18.60
C ASP A 160 -11.42 3.42 17.30
N ALA A 161 -10.98 2.23 16.89
CA ALA A 161 -11.49 1.57 15.70
C ALA A 161 -12.93 1.07 15.89
N TYR A 162 -13.24 0.53 17.06
CA TYR A 162 -14.61 0.10 17.37
C TYR A 162 -15.57 1.28 17.42
N GLU A 163 -15.22 2.36 18.12
CA GLU A 163 -16.04 3.58 18.16
C GLU A 163 -16.33 4.11 16.75
N GLN A 164 -15.30 4.19 15.89
CA GLN A 164 -15.46 4.61 14.50
C GLN A 164 -16.37 3.66 13.71
N ALA A 165 -16.18 2.34 13.82
CA ALA A 165 -16.99 1.37 13.10
C ALA A 165 -18.48 1.43 13.48
N THR A 166 -18.79 1.74 14.74
CA THR A 166 -20.19 1.85 15.20
C THR A 166 -20.94 3.04 14.61
N VAL A 167 -20.23 4.11 14.23
CA VAL A 167 -20.84 5.32 13.66
C VAL A 167 -20.90 5.35 12.14
N LEU A 168 -20.22 4.42 11.45
CA LEU A 168 -20.30 4.29 9.98
C LEU A 168 -21.73 4.03 9.53
N ARG A 169 -22.17 4.62 8.42
CA ARG A 169 -23.56 4.45 7.94
C ARG A 169 -23.62 3.61 6.68
N ASP A 170 -24.60 2.71 6.61
CA ASP A 170 -24.79 1.79 5.48
C ASP A 170 -25.03 2.54 4.16
N GLU A 171 -25.60 3.74 4.22
CA GLU A 171 -25.87 4.60 3.06
C GLU A 171 -24.59 5.23 2.50
N GLU A 172 -23.54 5.37 3.31
CA GLU A 172 -22.27 5.97 2.90
C GLU A 172 -21.47 5.04 1.98
N LEU A 173 -21.67 3.72 2.06
CA LEU A 173 -20.99 2.74 1.19
C LEU A 173 -21.28 2.95 -0.30
N CYS A 174 -22.45 3.48 -0.64
CA CYS A 174 -22.85 3.74 -2.02
C CYS A 174 -22.23 5.02 -2.61
N LEU A 175 -21.57 5.84 -1.78
CA LEU A 175 -20.98 7.10 -2.21
C LEU A 175 -19.58 6.83 -2.76
N ARG A 176 -19.41 7.11 -4.06
CA ARG A 176 -18.10 7.05 -4.71
C ARG A 176 -17.40 8.38 -4.55
N ASP A 177 -16.21 8.34 -3.98
CA ASP A 177 -15.32 9.48 -3.89
C ASP A 177 -14.19 9.32 -4.90
N PRO A 178 -13.84 10.39 -5.65
CA PRO A 178 -12.58 10.37 -6.38
C PRO A 178 -11.42 10.27 -5.38
N LEU A 179 -10.34 9.61 -5.80
CA LEU A 179 -9.10 9.47 -5.02
C LEU A 179 -8.54 10.84 -4.61
N LEU A 180 -8.64 11.82 -5.51
CA LEU A 180 -8.19 13.20 -5.31
C LEU A 180 -9.22 14.18 -5.88
N PRO A 181 -9.34 15.38 -5.30
CA PRO A 181 -10.16 16.45 -5.87
C PRO A 181 -9.75 16.82 -7.30
N ALA A 182 -10.71 17.27 -8.09
CA ALA A 182 -10.43 17.78 -9.43
C ALA A 182 -9.54 19.02 -9.38
N GLY A 183 -8.58 19.10 -10.32
CA GLY A 183 -7.61 20.20 -10.39
C GLY A 183 -6.37 20.02 -9.52
N THR A 184 -6.29 18.96 -8.70
CA THR A 184 -5.08 18.63 -7.94
C THR A 184 -3.89 18.41 -8.89
N VAL A 185 -2.73 18.94 -8.49
CA VAL A 185 -1.45 18.76 -9.18
C VAL A 185 -0.53 17.89 -8.33
N LEU A 186 -0.11 16.76 -8.88
CA LEU A 186 0.88 15.86 -8.30
C LEU A 186 2.21 16.00 -9.03
N GLU A 187 3.28 16.24 -8.27
CA GLU A 187 4.64 16.32 -8.80
C GLU A 187 5.51 15.25 -8.13
N PHE A 188 5.91 14.25 -8.92
CA PHE A 188 6.82 13.19 -8.49
C PHE A 188 8.26 13.62 -8.76
N GLY A 189 9.12 13.44 -7.77
CA GLY A 189 10.53 13.85 -7.86
C GLY A 189 11.29 13.50 -6.59
N LEU A 190 12.52 13.98 -6.48
CA LEU A 190 13.37 13.77 -5.30
C LEU A 190 13.54 15.11 -4.59
N PHE A 191 12.67 15.38 -3.62
CA PHE A 191 12.59 16.65 -2.90
C PHE A 191 13.16 16.51 -1.49
N GLY A 192 14.47 16.26 -1.40
CA GLY A 192 15.14 15.88 -0.15
C GLY A 192 14.61 14.53 0.34
N PRO A 193 13.90 14.47 1.49
CA PRO A 193 13.35 13.23 2.00
C PRO A 193 12.00 12.82 1.38
N ASN A 194 11.38 13.70 0.57
CA ASN A 194 10.04 13.49 0.03
C ASN A 194 10.08 13.07 -1.45
N LEU A 195 9.10 12.27 -1.86
CA LEU A 195 8.97 11.78 -3.24
C LEU A 195 7.85 12.44 -4.04
N LEU A 196 6.97 13.16 -3.34
CA LEU A 196 5.73 13.70 -3.89
C LEU A 196 5.48 15.10 -3.33
N VAL A 197 5.01 15.97 -4.21
CA VAL A 197 4.46 17.29 -3.88
C VAL A 197 3.02 17.33 -4.39
N ILE A 198 2.09 17.77 -3.55
CA ILE A 198 0.66 17.92 -3.86
C ILE A 198 0.32 19.41 -3.76
N ASP A 199 -0.12 20.00 -4.86
CA ASP A 199 -0.47 21.43 -4.95
C ASP A 199 0.63 22.36 -4.39
N GLY A 200 1.88 22.06 -4.73
CA GLY A 200 3.06 22.81 -4.32
C GLY A 200 3.53 22.56 -2.87
N LYS A 201 2.88 21.65 -2.13
CA LYS A 201 3.28 21.27 -0.76
C LYS A 201 3.89 19.87 -0.72
N PRO A 202 5.03 19.67 -0.04
CA PRO A 202 5.58 18.34 0.17
C PRO A 202 4.58 17.41 0.86
N ASP A 203 4.43 16.22 0.31
CA ASP A 203 3.64 15.15 0.90
C ASP A 203 4.55 14.27 1.76
N LEU A 204 4.12 14.05 3.01
CA LEU A 204 4.86 13.22 3.97
C LEU A 204 4.50 11.73 3.89
N GLY A 205 3.42 11.40 3.17
CA GLY A 205 2.96 10.03 3.00
C GLY A 205 3.76 9.27 1.94
N TRP A 206 3.69 7.94 2.00
CA TRP A 206 4.23 7.12 0.92
C TRP A 206 3.32 7.21 -0.31
N PRO A 207 3.86 7.44 -1.53
CA PRO A 207 3.02 7.62 -2.71
C PRO A 207 2.14 6.41 -3.07
N VAL A 208 2.51 5.21 -2.61
CA VAL A 208 1.81 3.95 -2.91
C VAL A 208 0.33 3.98 -2.50
N ARG A 209 -0.04 4.76 -1.49
CA ARG A 209 -1.46 4.97 -1.09
C ARG A 209 -2.33 5.55 -2.22
N LEU A 210 -1.73 6.19 -3.22
CA LEU A 210 -2.42 6.76 -4.38
C LEU A 210 -2.48 5.78 -5.56
N PHE A 211 -1.89 4.59 -5.45
CA PHE A 211 -1.82 3.65 -6.56
C PHE A 211 -3.04 2.75 -6.54
N THR A 212 -3.71 2.64 -7.69
CA THR A 212 -4.91 1.82 -7.86
C THR A 212 -4.62 0.53 -8.63
N ARG A 213 -3.40 0.42 -9.19
CA ARG A 213 -2.97 -0.66 -10.09
C ARG A 213 -1.53 -1.08 -9.85
N TRP A 214 -1.26 -2.35 -10.02
CA TRP A 214 0.05 -3.01 -9.99
C TRP A 214 1.03 -2.39 -10.97
N SER A 215 0.54 -1.95 -12.13
CA SER A 215 1.35 -1.25 -13.12
C SER A 215 1.98 0.02 -12.54
N ALA A 216 1.23 0.80 -11.76
CA ALA A 216 1.73 1.99 -11.09
C ALA A 216 2.76 1.63 -10.00
N LEU A 217 2.47 0.63 -9.16
CA LEU A 217 3.42 0.13 -8.15
C LEU A 217 4.72 -0.36 -8.79
N THR A 218 4.62 -1.13 -9.86
CA THR A 218 5.76 -1.64 -10.63
C THR A 218 6.60 -0.50 -11.22
N ALA A 219 5.96 0.48 -11.84
CA ALA A 219 6.65 1.65 -12.39
C ALA A 219 7.34 2.46 -11.29
N PHE A 220 6.71 2.58 -10.12
CA PHE A 220 7.28 3.24 -8.95
C PHE A 220 8.48 2.48 -8.39
N LYS A 221 8.35 1.16 -8.16
CA LYS A 221 9.46 0.29 -7.72
C LYS A 221 10.65 0.37 -8.69
N ARG A 222 10.39 0.46 -10.00
CA ARG A 222 11.44 0.65 -11.01
C ARG A 222 12.12 2.02 -10.90
N TRP A 223 11.36 3.09 -10.71
CA TRP A 223 11.92 4.44 -10.57
C TRP A 223 12.72 4.58 -9.27
N ILE A 224 12.15 4.19 -8.14
CA ILE A 224 12.82 4.30 -6.84
C ILE A 224 14.03 3.37 -6.72
N GLY A 225 14.08 2.29 -7.50
CA GLY A 225 15.24 1.37 -7.55
C GLY A 225 16.54 2.00 -8.06
N TYR A 226 16.51 3.21 -8.63
CA TYR A 226 17.72 3.96 -9.01
C TYR A 226 18.32 4.76 -7.85
N VAL A 227 17.57 4.97 -6.78
CA VAL A 227 17.99 5.86 -5.69
C VAL A 227 18.01 5.13 -4.36
N PHE A 228 18.85 5.62 -3.44
CA PHE A 228 19.03 5.06 -2.12
C PHE A 228 18.86 6.16 -1.09
N ARG A 229 18.23 5.82 0.04
CA ARG A 229 18.29 6.67 1.23
C ARG A 229 19.74 6.75 1.69
N GLY A 230 20.19 7.92 2.12
CA GLY A 230 21.59 8.09 2.52
C GLY A 230 22.04 7.11 3.62
N TYR A 231 21.20 6.80 4.60
CA TYR A 231 21.49 5.78 5.62
C TYR A 231 21.66 4.36 5.04
N ALA A 232 21.01 4.08 3.90
CA ALA A 232 20.99 2.76 3.28
C ALA A 232 22.22 2.48 2.39
N ILE A 233 22.91 3.53 1.93
CA ILE A 233 24.01 3.42 0.96
C ILE A 233 25.12 2.47 1.43
N ARG A 234 25.49 2.53 2.71
CA ARG A 234 26.55 1.66 3.27
C ARG A 234 26.17 0.18 3.22
N TYR A 235 24.89 -0.15 3.40
CA TYR A 235 24.42 -1.53 3.30
C TYR A 235 24.39 -2.01 1.85
N THR A 236 24.02 -1.14 0.91
CA THR A 236 24.01 -1.47 -0.53
C THR A 236 25.41 -1.71 -1.10
N LEU A 237 26.39 -0.91 -0.69
CA LEU A 237 27.75 -0.97 -1.25
C LEU A 237 28.69 -1.90 -0.48
N GLY A 238 28.23 -2.47 0.64
CA GLY A 238 29.05 -3.25 1.57
C GLY A 238 29.89 -2.38 2.51
N GLU A 239 30.17 -2.89 3.70
CA GLU A 239 30.84 -2.14 4.78
C GLU A 239 32.25 -1.66 4.41
N GLU A 240 32.90 -2.32 3.45
CA GLU A 240 34.25 -1.99 2.98
C GLU A 240 34.29 -0.77 2.04
N THR A 241 33.15 -0.38 1.47
CA THR A 241 33.09 0.77 0.57
C THR A 241 32.95 2.06 1.38
N ASN A 242 34.04 2.81 1.51
CA ASN A 242 34.05 4.09 2.21
C ASN A 242 33.53 5.21 1.28
N VAL A 243 32.20 5.42 1.26
CA VAL A 243 31.59 6.58 0.61
C VAL A 243 31.67 7.77 1.56
N ASP A 244 32.45 8.78 1.18
CA ASP A 244 32.49 10.04 1.92
C ASP A 244 31.22 10.85 1.65
N LEU A 245 30.30 10.84 2.61
CA LEU A 245 29.10 11.68 2.59
C LEU A 245 29.27 12.96 3.42
N SER A 246 30.47 13.24 3.95
CA SER A 246 30.70 14.37 4.88
C SER A 246 30.42 15.75 4.28
N TRP A 247 30.30 15.83 2.95
CA TRP A 247 29.90 17.04 2.23
C TRP A 247 28.42 17.43 2.39
N PHE A 248 27.57 16.53 2.92
CA PHE A 248 26.15 16.79 3.19
C PHE A 248 25.89 17.01 4.70
N ALA A 249 24.89 17.82 5.03
CA ALA A 249 24.48 18.00 6.43
C ALA A 249 23.94 16.67 7.00
N GLU A 250 24.06 16.46 8.32
CA GLU A 250 23.63 15.20 8.95
C GLU A 250 22.18 14.77 8.66
N PRO A 251 21.17 15.67 8.69
CA PRO A 251 19.81 15.29 8.31
C PRO A 251 19.69 14.82 6.85
N GLU A 252 20.39 15.48 5.94
CA GLU A 252 20.41 15.18 4.50
C GLU A 252 21.09 13.82 4.26
N ARG A 253 22.25 13.58 4.89
CA ARG A 253 22.98 12.30 4.84
C ARG A 253 22.14 11.12 5.25
N ARG A 254 21.18 11.31 6.16
CA ARG A 254 20.34 10.23 6.65
C ARG A 254 19.17 10.00 5.71
N ASN A 255 18.42 11.06 5.42
CA ASN A 255 17.07 10.92 4.90
C ASN A 255 16.94 11.24 3.42
N ASP A 256 17.87 11.95 2.78
CA ASP A 256 17.71 12.29 1.38
C ASP A 256 17.93 11.08 0.45
N PHE A 257 17.42 11.21 -0.77
CA PHE A 257 17.63 10.24 -1.84
C PHE A 257 18.85 10.60 -2.68
N PHE A 258 19.70 9.61 -2.91
CA PHE A 258 20.94 9.72 -3.66
C PHE A 258 20.95 8.76 -4.83
N LEU A 259 21.49 9.19 -5.97
CA LEU A 259 21.90 8.26 -7.02
C LEU A 259 23.23 7.61 -6.61
N LEU A 260 23.47 6.37 -7.02
CA LEU A 260 24.80 5.79 -6.85
C LEU A 260 25.75 6.39 -7.88
N ARG A 261 25.37 6.43 -9.16
CA ARG A 261 26.24 6.89 -10.25
C ARG A 261 25.55 7.96 -11.11
N GLU A 262 26.34 8.90 -11.61
CA GLU A 262 25.83 9.96 -12.50
C GLU A 262 25.29 9.38 -13.82
N SER A 263 25.97 8.36 -14.36
CA SER A 263 25.52 7.61 -15.54
C SER A 263 24.11 7.00 -15.46
N GLU A 264 23.54 6.85 -14.25
CA GLU A 264 22.18 6.32 -14.05
C GLU A 264 21.09 7.39 -14.14
N ARG A 265 21.45 8.68 -14.09
CA ARG A 265 20.48 9.79 -14.01
C ARG A 265 19.47 9.78 -15.14
N ALA A 266 19.93 9.64 -16.39
CA ALA A 266 19.04 9.61 -17.55
C ALA A 266 18.06 8.43 -17.51
N ALA A 267 18.48 7.28 -16.99
CA ALA A 267 17.62 6.10 -16.84
C ALA A 267 16.63 6.26 -15.67
N CYS A 268 17.04 6.92 -14.59
CA CYS A 268 16.17 7.34 -13.49
C CYS A 268 15.08 8.30 -13.98
N ASP A 269 15.44 9.33 -14.75
CA ASP A 269 14.49 10.28 -15.33
C ASP A 269 13.51 9.61 -16.29
N ALA A 270 14.00 8.72 -17.16
CA ALA A 270 13.12 7.95 -18.04
C ALA A 270 12.14 7.06 -17.25
N ALA A 271 12.57 6.48 -16.12
CA ALA A 271 11.70 5.69 -15.27
C ALA A 271 10.66 6.55 -14.52
N GLY A 272 11.05 7.74 -14.06
CA GLY A 272 10.14 8.71 -13.44
C GLY A 272 9.06 9.21 -14.40
N GLU A 273 9.44 9.53 -15.64
CA GLU A 273 8.46 9.85 -16.69
C GLU A 273 7.51 8.68 -16.97
N ALA A 274 8.03 7.45 -17.06
CA ALA A 274 7.22 6.26 -17.28
C ALA A 274 6.21 6.02 -16.13
N LEU A 275 6.61 6.26 -14.88
CA LEU A 275 5.70 6.24 -13.72
C LEU A 275 4.57 7.24 -13.89
N VAL A 276 4.88 8.49 -14.20
CA VAL A 276 3.86 9.54 -14.35
C VAL A 276 2.89 9.25 -15.49
N GLN A 277 3.36 8.72 -16.62
CA GLN A 277 2.47 8.28 -17.70
C GLN A 277 1.55 7.13 -17.25
N THR A 278 2.09 6.17 -16.48
CA THR A 278 1.30 5.06 -15.94
C THR A 278 0.23 5.56 -14.97
N LEU A 279 0.57 6.49 -14.08
CA LEU A 279 -0.39 7.09 -13.14
C LEU A 279 -1.48 7.87 -13.86
N ARG A 280 -1.14 8.64 -14.90
CA ARG A 280 -2.16 9.33 -15.73
C ARG A 280 -3.15 8.34 -16.34
N ALA A 281 -2.67 7.20 -16.84
CA ALA A 281 -3.54 6.15 -17.37
C ALA A 281 -4.45 5.55 -16.29
N CYS A 282 -3.91 5.27 -15.10
CA CYS A 282 -4.69 4.73 -13.97
C CYS A 282 -5.74 5.74 -13.48
N PHE A 283 -5.43 7.04 -13.42
CA PHE A 283 -6.37 8.07 -12.95
C PHE A 283 -7.48 8.40 -13.95
N ALA A 284 -7.26 8.13 -15.24
CA ALA A 284 -8.27 8.24 -16.28
C ALA A 284 -9.31 7.10 -16.24
N GLU A 285 -9.03 6.01 -15.51
CA GLU A 285 -9.91 4.85 -15.40
C GLU A 285 -11.07 5.12 -14.42
N GLY A 286 -12.31 4.79 -14.81
CA GLY A 286 -13.45 4.67 -13.89
C GLY A 286 -13.79 5.90 -13.05
N GLU A 287 -13.44 7.12 -13.48
CA GLU A 287 -13.53 8.36 -12.69
C GLU A 287 -12.67 8.35 -11.42
N THR A 288 -11.55 7.61 -11.41
CA THR A 288 -10.64 7.46 -10.26
C THR A 288 -10.14 8.81 -9.73
N ALA A 289 -9.64 9.70 -10.60
CA ALA A 289 -9.18 11.02 -10.18
C ALA A 289 -9.36 12.06 -11.31
N PRO A 290 -10.60 12.49 -11.57
CA PRO A 290 -10.93 13.33 -12.73
C PRO A 290 -10.26 14.69 -12.65
N GLY A 291 -9.57 15.10 -13.72
CA GLY A 291 -8.93 16.42 -13.79
C GLY A 291 -7.66 16.57 -12.95
N VAL A 292 -7.11 15.48 -12.40
CA VAL A 292 -5.80 15.49 -11.75
C VAL A 292 -4.69 15.59 -12.78
N THR A 293 -3.71 16.47 -12.52
CA THR A 293 -2.49 16.59 -13.32
C THR A 293 -1.33 15.92 -12.60
N VAL A 294 -0.69 14.95 -13.26
CA VAL A 294 0.53 14.29 -12.72
C VAL A 294 1.74 14.75 -13.54
N ARG A 295 2.85 15.09 -12.89
CA ARG A 295 4.10 15.54 -13.53
C ARG A 295 5.31 14.90 -12.87
N TYR A 296 6.40 14.79 -13.64
CA TYR A 296 7.69 14.38 -13.13
C TYR A 296 8.64 15.58 -13.05
N GLN A 297 9.38 15.68 -11.96
CA GLN A 297 10.45 16.64 -11.77
C GLN A 297 11.78 15.93 -11.99
N VAL A 298 12.52 16.39 -12.99
CA VAL A 298 13.84 15.86 -13.38
C VAL A 298 14.75 15.70 -12.17
N CYS A 299 15.44 14.57 -12.08
CA CYS A 299 16.25 14.15 -10.96
C CYS A 299 17.42 15.12 -10.73
N ARG A 300 17.39 15.79 -9.58
CA ARG A 300 18.47 16.67 -9.09
C ARG A 300 19.26 16.06 -7.94
N SER A 301 18.94 14.82 -7.53
CA SER A 301 19.67 14.15 -6.48
C SER A 301 21.14 13.99 -6.85
N PRO A 302 22.05 14.23 -5.90
CA PRO A 302 23.48 14.04 -6.13
C PRO A 302 23.81 12.56 -6.34
N ALA A 303 24.82 12.29 -7.16
CA ALA A 303 25.44 10.98 -7.28
C ALA A 303 26.60 10.86 -6.29
N VAL A 304 26.69 9.74 -5.56
CA VAL A 304 27.68 9.59 -4.47
C VAL A 304 28.95 8.85 -4.87
N LEU A 305 28.93 8.06 -5.94
CA LEU A 305 30.13 7.47 -6.50
C LEU A 305 30.61 8.37 -7.64
N SER A 306 31.83 8.88 -7.51
CA SER A 306 32.53 9.47 -8.65
C SER A 306 32.69 8.38 -9.72
N GLU A 307 32.65 8.76 -10.99
CA GLU A 307 33.06 7.88 -12.08
C GLU A 307 34.57 7.65 -11.95
N VAL A 308 34.98 6.77 -11.03
CA VAL A 308 36.36 6.32 -10.96
C VAL A 308 36.60 5.61 -12.27
N THR A 309 37.33 6.27 -13.16
CA THR A 309 37.86 5.65 -14.36
C THR A 309 38.78 4.55 -13.84
N ILE A 310 38.30 3.30 -13.83
CA ILE A 310 39.15 2.15 -13.54
C ILE A 310 40.07 2.03 -14.75
N SER A 311 41.14 2.83 -14.75
CA SER A 311 42.30 2.60 -15.60
C SER A 311 42.82 1.23 -15.20
N LYS A 312 42.45 0.20 -15.96
CA LYS A 312 43.08 -1.11 -15.88
C LYS A 312 44.55 -0.91 -16.18
N THR A 313 45.37 -0.79 -15.14
CA THR A 313 46.81 -1.01 -15.23
C THR A 313 46.97 -2.51 -15.46
N LEU A 314 46.91 -2.92 -16.73
CA LEU A 314 47.37 -4.24 -17.15
C LEU A 314 48.89 -4.25 -16.95
N SER A 315 49.35 -4.89 -15.88
CA SER A 315 50.74 -5.32 -15.71
C SER A 315 50.96 -6.68 -16.36
#